data_AF-A0A4S3LML1-F1
#
_entry.id   AF-A0A4S3LML1-F1
#
_cell.length_a   1.000
_cell.length_b   1.000
_cell.length_c   1.000
_cell.angle_alpha   90.00
_cell.angle_beta   90.00
_cell.angle_gamma   90.00
#
_symmetry.space_group_name_H-M   'P 1'
#
loop_
_entity.id
_entity.type
_entity.pdbx_description
1 polymer ?
#
loop_
_entity_poly.entity_id
_entity_poly.type
_entity_poly.pdbx_seq_one_letter_code
_entity_poly.pdbx_strand_id
1 'polypeptide(L)'
;MKVLKNETDYITWMFDNYFQLSKATVSPLMSDGEIKEVLTELHPESFPCIGYLTFSSTGCNCEVNYISRDMVSEWAVELDIH
;
A
#
# COMPACT_ATOMS: atom_id res chain seq x y z
N MET A 1 0.59 -6.82 5.55
CA MET A 1 0.95 -5.53 6.15
C MET A 1 2.47 -5.38 6.11
N LYS A 2 3.01 -4.18 5.85
CA LYS A 2 4.46 -3.93 5.82
C LYS A 2 4.74 -2.49 6.27
N VAL A 3 5.80 -2.27 7.04
CA VAL A 3 6.31 -0.92 7.32
C VAL A 3 7.01 -0.40 6.06
N LEU A 4 6.50 0.69 5.51
CA LEU A 4 7.05 1.39 4.35
C LEU A 4 7.81 2.61 4.86
N LYS A 5 9.10 2.72 4.53
CA LYS A 5 9.95 3.78 5.10
C LYS A 5 10.10 4.99 4.19
N ASN A 6 9.83 4.82 2.89
CA ASN A 6 9.98 5.83 1.86
C ASN A 6 9.24 5.40 0.59
N GLU A 7 9.27 6.28 -0.42
CA GLU A 7 8.62 6.06 -1.71
C GLU A 7 9.14 4.83 -2.47
N THR A 8 10.46 4.56 -2.42
CA THR A 8 11.05 3.40 -3.08
C THR A 8 10.54 2.09 -2.48
N ASP A 9 10.44 2.02 -1.15
CA ASP A 9 9.87 0.86 -0.45
C ASP A 9 8.39 0.65 -0.81
N TYR A 10 7.62 1.74 -0.92
CA TYR A 10 6.22 1.73 -1.31
C TYR A 10 6.03 1.21 -2.74
N ILE A 11 6.75 1.79 -3.72
CA ILE A 11 6.69 1.37 -5.12
C ILE A 11 6.98 -0.13 -5.22
N THR A 12 8.09 -0.57 -4.64
CA THR A 12 8.49 -1.99 -4.64
C THR A 12 7.39 -2.87 -4.04
N TRP A 13 6.83 -2.47 -2.90
CA TRP A 13 5.77 -3.23 -2.24
C TRP A 13 4.50 -3.33 -3.09
N MET A 14 4.07 -2.25 -3.74
CA MET A 14 2.90 -2.24 -4.64
C MET A 14 3.10 -3.13 -5.86
N PHE A 15 4.27 -3.08 -6.49
CA PHE A 15 4.61 -3.96 -7.62
C PHE A 15 4.51 -5.44 -7.24
N ASP A 16 5.06 -5.80 -6.08
CA ASP A 16 5.11 -7.19 -5.62
C ASP A 16 3.76 -7.72 -5.12
N ASN A 17 2.95 -6.86 -4.47
CA ASN A 17 1.78 -7.31 -3.70
C ASN A 17 0.44 -6.91 -4.32
N TYR A 18 0.34 -5.71 -4.88
CA TYR A 18 -0.91 -5.21 -5.48
C TYR A 18 -1.00 -5.60 -6.95
N PHE A 19 0.01 -5.22 -7.74
CA PHE A 19 0.02 -5.54 -9.18
C PHE A 19 0.44 -6.98 -9.47
N GLN A 20 1.18 -7.63 -8.56
CA GLN A 20 1.68 -9.00 -8.68
C GLN A 20 2.34 -9.28 -10.05
N LEU A 21 3.04 -8.30 -10.63
CA LEU A 21 3.57 -8.40 -12.00
C LEU A 21 4.52 -9.59 -12.17
N SER A 22 5.25 -9.95 -11.12
CA SER A 22 6.14 -11.11 -11.10
C SER A 22 5.42 -12.47 -11.22
N LYS A 23 4.11 -12.51 -10.97
CA LYS A 23 3.26 -13.72 -11.09
C LYS A 23 2.35 -13.70 -12.31
N ALA A 24 2.34 -12.61 -13.07
CA ALA A 24 1.50 -12.50 -14.26
C ALA A 24 2.05 -13.41 -15.36
N THR A 25 1.24 -14.39 -15.79
CA THR A 25 1.54 -15.28 -16.92
C THR A 25 1.43 -14.60 -18.28
N VAL A 26 0.95 -13.36 -18.29
CA VAL A 26 0.68 -12.55 -19.49
C VAL A 26 1.23 -11.15 -19.25
N SER A 27 1.59 -10.45 -20.32
CA SER A 27 2.03 -9.06 -20.22
C SER A 27 1.03 -8.23 -19.42
N PRO A 28 1.50 -7.29 -18.57
CA PRO A 28 0.63 -6.39 -17.83
C PRO A 28 -0.31 -5.65 -18.79
N LEU A 29 -1.57 -5.50 -18.41
CA LEU A 29 -2.54 -4.73 -19.19
C LEU A 29 -2.25 -3.23 -19.16
N MET A 30 -1.53 -2.77 -18.13
CA MET A 30 -1.13 -1.37 -17.95
C MET A 30 0.32 -1.18 -18.38
N SER A 31 0.58 -0.06 -19.05
CA SER A 31 1.92 0.45 -19.32
C SER A 31 2.60 0.98 -18.05
N ASP A 32 3.92 1.11 -18.09
CA ASP A 32 4.70 1.69 -16.98
C ASP A 32 4.23 3.11 -16.58
N GLY A 33 3.74 3.88 -17.56
CA GLY A 33 3.17 5.21 -17.34
C GLY A 33 1.88 5.17 -16.54
N GLU A 34 0.94 4.30 -16.93
CA GLU A 34 -0.33 4.10 -16.23
C GLU A 34 -0.11 3.58 -14.81
N ILE A 35 0.84 2.67 -14.62
CA ILE A 35 1.21 2.18 -13.28
C ILE A 35 1.72 3.32 -12.41
N LYS A 36 2.53 4.22 -12.97
CA LYS A 36 3.05 5.37 -12.22
C LYS A 36 1.95 6.35 -11.80
N GLU A 37 0.98 6.59 -12.67
CA GLU A 37 -0.19 7.42 -12.35
C GLU A 37 -0.98 6.82 -11.18
N VAL A 38 -1.31 5.52 -11.25
CA VAL A 38 -2.00 4.80 -10.17
C VAL A 38 -1.19 4.83 -8.87
N LEU A 39 0.13 4.62 -8.93
CA LEU A 39 0.98 4.68 -7.74
C LEU A 39 1.01 6.07 -7.09
N THR A 40 0.84 7.13 -7.89
CA THR A 40 0.76 8.51 -7.41
C THR A 40 -0.56 8.75 -6.66
N GLU A 41 -1.67 8.22 -7.20
CA GLU A 41 -2.99 8.32 -6.57
C GLU A 41 -3.09 7.52 -5.27
N LEU A 42 -2.48 6.33 -5.25
CA LEU A 42 -2.49 5.43 -4.10
C LEU A 42 -1.38 5.74 -3.09
N HIS A 43 -0.55 6.76 -3.31
CA HIS A 43 0.60 7.00 -2.45
C HIS A 43 0.17 7.41 -1.02
N PRO A 44 0.87 6.94 0.02
CA PRO A 44 0.58 7.33 1.39
C PRO A 44 1.03 8.76 1.67
N GLU A 45 0.20 9.56 2.33
CA GLU A 45 0.46 10.98 2.63
C GLU A 45 1.81 11.26 3.33
N SER A 46 2.31 10.30 4.11
CA SER A 46 3.60 10.42 4.76
C SER A 46 4.27 9.06 5.01
N PHE A 47 5.59 9.10 5.11
CA PHE A 47 6.44 7.99 5.54
C PHE A 47 7.16 8.33 6.85
N PRO A 48 7.47 7.33 7.70
CA PRO A 48 7.11 5.93 7.59
C PRO A 48 5.64 5.67 7.93
N CYS A 49 5.05 4.66 7.30
CA CYS A 49 3.68 4.21 7.55
C CYS A 49 3.58 2.67 7.46
N ILE A 50 2.45 2.11 7.87
CA ILE A 50 2.15 0.68 7.69
C ILE A 50 1.17 0.53 6.54
N GLY A 51 1.62 -0.03 5.42
CA GLY A 51 0.78 -0.37 4.28
C GLY A 51 0.13 -1.75 4.44
N TYR A 52 -1.13 -1.88 4.07
CA TYR A 52 -1.85 -3.15 4.06
C TYR A 52 -2.89 -3.24 2.95
N LEU A 53 -3.23 -4.48 2.59
CA LEU A 53 -4.22 -4.79 1.58
C LEU A 53 -5.43 -5.43 2.25
N THR A 54 -6.62 -4.98 1.89
CA THR A 54 -7.89 -5.61 2.28
C THR A 54 -8.55 -6.20 1.04
N PHE A 55 -9.12 -7.38 1.21
CA PHE A 55 -9.84 -8.07 0.14
C PHE A 55 -11.33 -8.05 0.47
N SER A 56 -12.16 -7.72 -0.52
CA SER A 56 -13.61 -7.86 -0.37
C SER A 56 -13.99 -9.32 -0.11
N SER A 57 -15.13 -9.55 0.53
CA SER A 57 -15.67 -10.91 0.76
C SER A 57 -15.92 -11.70 -0.53
N THR A 58 -16.07 -10.99 -1.65
CA THR A 58 -16.19 -11.56 -3.00
C THR A 58 -14.84 -11.84 -3.67
N GLY A 59 -13.73 -11.40 -3.08
CA GLY A 59 -12.36 -11.59 -3.57
C GLY A 59 -11.99 -10.79 -4.81
N CYS A 60 -12.94 -10.06 -5.41
CA CYS A 60 -12.71 -9.31 -6.65
C CYS A 60 -12.05 -7.96 -6.43
N ASN A 61 -12.20 -7.35 -5.26
CA ASN A 61 -11.66 -6.01 -5.00
C ASN A 61 -10.57 -6.10 -3.94
N CYS A 62 -9.39 -5.57 -4.31
CA CYS A 62 -8.29 -5.34 -3.38
C CYS A 62 -8.21 -3.84 -3.12
N GLU A 63 -8.29 -3.42 -1.87
CA GLU A 63 -8.09 -2.03 -1.47
C GLU A 63 -6.74 -1.89 -0.77
N VAL A 64 -6.05 -0.77 -1.03
CA VAL A 64 -4.79 -0.43 -0.39
C VAL A 64 -5.06 0.59 0.69
N ASN A 65 -4.57 0.32 1.90
CA ASN A 65 -4.79 1.15 3.06
C ASN A 65 -3.49 1.41 3.82
N TYR A 66 -3.44 2.51 4.57
CA TYR A 66 -2.27 2.96 5.31
C TYR A 66 -2.61 3.34 6.74
N ILE A 67 -1.68 3.03 7.65
CA ILE A 67 -1.68 3.53 9.03
C ILE A 67 -0.50 4.49 9.15
N SER A 68 -0.80 5.77 9.35
CA SER A 68 0.21 6.82 9.50
C SER A 68 0.81 6.82 10.91
N ARG A 69 1.91 7.55 11.09
CA ARG A 69 2.48 7.78 12.43
C ARG A 69 1.49 8.48 13.36
N ASP A 70 0.77 9.46 12.84
CA ASP A 70 -0.17 10.26 13.63
C ASP A 70 -1.30 9.36 14.15
N MET A 71 -1.85 8.49 13.29
CA MET A 71 -2.86 7.51 13.68
C MET A 71 -2.36 6.56 14.78
N VAL A 72 -1.12 6.07 14.68
CA VAL A 72 -0.52 5.22 15.73
C VAL A 72 -0.36 6.00 17.03
N SER A 73 0.00 7.28 16.94
CA SER A 73 0.20 8.14 18.12
C SER A 73 -1.12 8.43 18.82
N GLU A 74 -2.18 8.70 18.06
CA GLU A 74 -3.55 8.85 18.56
C GLU A 74 -4.02 7.57 19.28
N TRP A 75 -3.83 6.41 18.66
CA TRP A 75 -4.21 5.14 19.29
C TRP A 75 -3.41 4.81 20.55
N ALA A 76 -2.11 5.14 20.59
CA ALA A 76 -1.31 4.93 21.80
C ALA A 76 -1.86 5.74 22.98
N VAL A 77 -2.31 6.98 22.73
CA VAL A 77 -2.99 7.81 23.72
C VAL A 77 -4.33 7.19 24.14
N GLU A 78 -5.16 6.74 23.19
CA GLU A 78 -6.46 6.13 23.49
C GLU A 78 -6.35 4.82 24.28
N LEU A 79 -5.29 4.04 24.04
CA LEU A 79 -5.05 2.75 24.67
C LEU A 79 -4.24 2.83 25.97
N ASP A 80 -3.86 4.03 26.42
CA ASP A 80 -3.02 4.26 27.60
C ASP A 80 -1.66 3.52 27.53
N ILE A 81 -1.05 3.52 26.34
CA ILE A 81 0.26 2.92 26.07
C ILE A 81 1.29 4.04 26.00
N HIS A 82 2.35 3.94 26.81
CA HIS A 82 3.44 4.92 26.93
C HIS A 82 4.80 4.32 26.55
#